data_AF-A0A9X1B5Z3-F1
#
_entry.id   AF-A0A9X1B5Z3-F1
#
_cell.length_a   1.000
_cell.length_b   1.000
_cell.length_c   1.000
_cell.angle_alpha   90.00
_cell.angle_beta   90.00
_cell.angle_gamma   90.00
#
_symmetry.space_group_name_H-M   'P 1'
#
loop_
_entity.id
_entity.type
_entity.pdbx_description
1 polymer ?
#
loop_
_entity_poly.entity_id
_entity_poly.type
_entity_poly.pdbx_seq_one_letter_code
_entity_poly.pdbx_strand_id
1 'polypeptide(L)'
;MTDTGVGRPGFTEEEADRLAALSRLYSEAKSLILYAEEVDPDARSNLQIIKELRDAFDHLMRAISVRFDASRSPGDDDQAYCSNNLSKAEGHVYRAAFDALDGALLSLRVKIAEIASQYPLEALSQVVPDYWRLKRDLERLSTQVAEHRAGKDVGRQISATFDRYVEDVTQAKCFYDELLGCAPLLDEYVAKAKREQLGNDHRLFWVSVMAATIGALAGGALAWFAGG
;
A
#
# COMPACT_ATOMS: atom_id res chain seq x y z
N MET A 1 -54.73 19.47 -26.21
CA MET A 1 -54.27 19.33 -27.62
C MET A 1 -53.23 20.43 -27.83
N THR A 2 -51.95 20.19 -27.96
CA THR A 2 -51.17 18.97 -28.20
C THR A 2 -49.84 19.13 -27.47
N ASP A 3 -49.62 18.20 -26.54
CA ASP A 3 -48.29 17.77 -26.13
C ASP A 3 -47.49 17.43 -27.39
N THR A 4 -46.40 18.15 -27.62
CA THR A 4 -45.34 17.75 -28.53
C THR A 4 -44.05 17.76 -27.72
N GLY A 5 -43.92 16.72 -26.90
CA GLY A 5 -42.66 16.30 -26.34
C GLY A 5 -41.60 16.19 -27.44
N VAL A 6 -40.85 17.27 -27.61
CA VAL A 6 -39.51 17.19 -28.17
C VAL A 6 -38.70 16.49 -27.10
N GLY A 7 -38.63 15.16 -27.18
CA GLY A 7 -37.81 14.35 -26.29
C GLY A 7 -36.42 14.97 -26.24
N ARG A 8 -35.97 15.37 -25.05
CA ARG A 8 -34.64 15.94 -24.90
C ARG A 8 -33.63 14.94 -25.49
N PRO A 9 -32.77 15.33 -26.44
CA PRO A 9 -31.61 14.52 -26.76
C PRO A 9 -30.75 14.46 -25.48
N GLY A 10 -30.57 13.26 -24.94
CA GLY A 10 -29.93 13.07 -23.65
C GLY A 10 -30.06 11.66 -23.12
N PHE A 11 -29.43 11.44 -21.96
CA PHE A 11 -29.50 10.19 -21.22
C PHE A 11 -30.88 9.99 -20.59
N THR A 12 -31.29 8.73 -20.45
CA THR A 12 -32.45 8.38 -19.61
C THR A 12 -32.15 8.64 -18.14
N GLU A 13 -33.18 8.64 -17.28
CA GLU A 13 -33.00 8.80 -15.83
C GLU A 13 -32.09 7.71 -15.25
N GLU A 14 -32.29 6.45 -15.65
CA GLU A 14 -31.43 5.33 -15.28
C GLU A 14 -29.96 5.55 -15.70
N GLU A 15 -29.75 6.02 -16.93
CA GLU A 15 -28.40 6.29 -17.43
C GLU A 15 -27.74 7.47 -16.71
N ALA A 16 -28.52 8.51 -16.38
CA ALA A 16 -28.04 9.66 -15.62
C ALA A 16 -27.61 9.25 -14.20
N ASP A 17 -28.39 8.40 -13.53
CA ASP A 17 -28.03 7.86 -12.21
C ASP A 17 -26.74 7.04 -12.26
N ARG A 18 -26.58 6.22 -13.30
CA ARG A 18 -25.37 5.43 -13.52
C ARG A 18 -24.15 6.28 -13.84
N LEU A 19 -24.30 7.32 -14.66
CA LEU A 19 -23.24 8.29 -14.91
C LEU A 19 -22.83 9.02 -13.64
N ALA A 20 -23.79 9.38 -12.78
CA ALA A 20 -23.50 9.98 -11.49
C ALA A 20 -22.72 9.00 -10.57
N ALA A 21 -23.08 7.72 -10.57
CA ALA A 21 -22.35 6.68 -9.85
C ALA A 21 -20.92 6.48 -10.40
N LEU A 22 -20.78 6.37 -11.72
CA LEU A 22 -19.49 6.25 -12.40
C LEU A 22 -18.59 7.46 -12.12
N SER A 23 -19.13 8.68 -12.08
CA SER A 23 -18.38 9.89 -11.74
C SER A 23 -17.85 9.89 -10.30
N ARG A 24 -18.63 9.37 -9.35
CA ARG A 24 -18.18 9.20 -7.96
C ARG A 24 -17.07 8.16 -7.86
N LEU A 25 -17.28 6.99 -8.47
CA LEU A 25 -16.28 5.93 -8.54
C LEU A 25 -14.97 6.41 -9.18
N TYR A 26 -15.04 7.18 -10.28
CA TYR A 26 -13.85 7.77 -10.89
C TYR A 26 -13.13 8.75 -9.96
N SER A 27 -13.87 9.55 -9.19
CA SER A 27 -13.26 10.50 -8.24
C SER A 27 -12.51 9.77 -7.14
N GLU A 28 -13.09 8.69 -6.61
CA GLU A 28 -12.44 7.80 -5.65
C GLU A 28 -11.21 7.12 -6.26
N ALA A 29 -11.36 6.48 -7.42
CA ALA A 29 -10.26 5.84 -8.14
C ALA A 29 -9.10 6.82 -8.42
N LYS A 30 -9.41 8.05 -8.84
CA LYS A 30 -8.41 9.10 -9.07
C LYS A 30 -7.63 9.43 -7.79
N SER A 31 -8.29 9.51 -6.64
CA SER A 31 -7.60 9.76 -5.37
C SER A 31 -6.60 8.66 -5.02
N LEU A 32 -6.96 7.39 -5.28
CA LEU A 32 -6.10 6.24 -5.06
C LEU A 32 -4.92 6.20 -6.05
N ILE A 33 -5.16 6.57 -7.31
CA ILE A 33 -4.12 6.65 -8.34
C ILE A 33 -3.09 7.71 -7.96
N LEU A 34 -3.53 8.92 -7.58
CA LEU A 34 -2.63 9.99 -7.13
C LEU A 34 -1.81 9.57 -5.91
N TYR A 35 -2.43 8.84 -4.97
CA TYR A 35 -1.71 8.30 -3.84
C TYR A 35 -0.67 7.24 -4.26
N ALA A 36 -1.03 6.34 -5.18
CA ALA A 36 -0.09 5.35 -5.70
C ALA A 36 1.12 6.01 -6.40
N GLU A 37 0.88 7.08 -7.17
CA GLU A 37 1.93 7.88 -7.83
C GLU A 37 2.87 8.55 -6.82
N GLU A 38 2.35 9.06 -5.70
CA GLU A 38 3.16 9.68 -4.65
C GLU A 38 4.07 8.66 -3.93
N VAL A 39 3.55 7.45 -3.69
CA VAL A 39 4.30 6.40 -2.97
C VAL A 39 5.25 5.65 -3.90
N ASP A 40 4.96 5.55 -5.20
CA ASP A 40 5.83 4.96 -6.22
C ASP A 40 6.31 6.00 -7.25
N PRO A 41 7.38 6.74 -6.96
CA PRO A 41 7.90 7.75 -7.89
C PRO A 41 8.45 7.16 -9.20
N ASP A 42 8.74 5.86 -9.24
CA ASP A 42 9.16 5.15 -10.47
C ASP A 42 7.97 4.77 -11.36
N ALA A 43 6.72 5.01 -10.90
CA ALA A 43 5.49 4.80 -11.67
C ALA A 43 5.33 3.38 -12.22
N ARG A 44 5.81 2.35 -11.51
CA ARG A 44 5.95 0.97 -12.04
C ARG A 44 4.60 0.34 -12.36
N SER A 45 3.52 0.76 -11.70
CA SER A 45 2.14 0.29 -11.94
C SER A 45 1.32 1.15 -12.93
N ASN A 46 1.84 2.27 -13.41
CA ASN A 46 1.01 3.29 -14.07
C ASN A 46 0.50 2.91 -15.47
N LEU A 47 1.23 2.08 -16.22
CA LEU A 47 0.83 1.72 -17.59
C LEU A 47 -0.52 0.98 -17.64
N GLN A 48 -0.73 0.08 -16.69
CA GLN A 48 -1.96 -0.70 -16.63
C GLN A 48 -3.13 0.17 -16.15
N ILE A 49 -2.92 1.06 -15.18
CA ILE A 49 -3.91 2.05 -14.73
C ILE A 49 -4.35 2.94 -15.90
N ILE A 50 -3.40 3.49 -16.66
CA ILE A 50 -3.67 4.36 -17.82
C ILE A 50 -4.48 3.59 -18.88
N LYS A 51 -4.11 2.33 -19.16
CA LYS A 51 -4.85 1.48 -20.09
C LYS A 51 -6.30 1.31 -19.65
N GLU A 52 -6.54 0.95 -18.39
CA GLU A 52 -7.91 0.74 -17.89
C GLU A 52 -8.72 2.04 -17.90
N LEU A 53 -8.14 3.19 -17.56
CA LEU A 53 -8.84 4.48 -17.66
C LEU A 53 -9.18 4.86 -19.10
N ARG A 54 -8.27 4.59 -20.05
CA ARG A 54 -8.54 4.80 -21.48
C ARG A 54 -9.67 3.90 -21.95
N ASP A 55 -9.63 2.61 -21.61
CA ASP A 55 -10.67 1.66 -22.01
C ASP A 55 -12.03 2.03 -21.36
N ALA A 56 -12.04 2.53 -20.12
CA ALA A 56 -13.24 3.10 -19.49
C ALA A 56 -13.80 4.30 -20.26
N PHE A 57 -12.91 5.22 -20.65
CA PHE A 57 -13.27 6.41 -21.42
C PHE A 57 -13.83 6.04 -22.80
N ASP A 58 -13.22 5.07 -23.50
CA ASP A 58 -13.72 4.57 -24.78
C ASP A 58 -15.15 4.03 -24.66
N HIS A 59 -15.44 3.28 -23.59
CA HIS A 59 -16.79 2.79 -23.32
C HIS A 59 -17.79 3.92 -23.02
N LEU A 60 -17.39 4.90 -22.22
CA LEU A 60 -18.19 6.09 -21.94
C LEU A 60 -18.51 6.87 -23.23
N MET A 61 -17.50 7.09 -24.07
CA MET A 61 -17.66 7.79 -25.34
C MET A 61 -18.56 7.04 -26.32
N ARG A 62 -18.57 5.70 -26.31
CA ARG A 62 -19.54 4.91 -27.09
C ARG A 62 -20.98 5.15 -26.64
N ALA A 63 -21.25 5.16 -25.34
CA ALA A 63 -22.58 5.46 -24.81
C ALA A 63 -23.01 6.90 -25.15
N ILE A 64 -22.11 7.88 -24.99
CA ILE A 64 -22.34 9.28 -25.39
C ILE A 64 -22.64 9.36 -26.89
N SER A 65 -21.86 8.69 -27.74
CA SER A 65 -22.04 8.78 -29.20
C SER A 65 -23.43 8.34 -29.65
N VAL A 66 -24.00 7.31 -29.03
CA VAL A 66 -25.35 6.84 -29.34
C VAL A 66 -26.42 7.85 -28.91
N ARG A 67 -26.26 8.50 -27.74
CA ARG A 67 -27.25 9.45 -27.21
C ARG A 67 -27.22 10.83 -27.86
N PHE A 68 -26.08 11.20 -28.43
CA PHE A 68 -25.89 12.51 -29.08
C PHE A 68 -25.87 12.42 -30.61
N ASP A 69 -26.07 11.24 -31.20
CA ASP A 69 -26.22 11.07 -32.65
C ASP A 69 -27.60 11.55 -33.11
N ALA A 70 -27.66 12.78 -33.61
CA ALA A 70 -28.88 13.41 -34.12
C ALA A 70 -29.46 12.71 -35.37
N SER A 71 -28.75 11.78 -35.99
CA SER A 71 -29.20 11.02 -37.15
C SER A 71 -29.92 9.70 -36.80
N ARG A 72 -29.92 9.30 -35.52
CA ARG A 72 -30.57 8.09 -35.02
C ARG A 72 -31.84 8.40 -34.22
N SER A 73 -32.89 7.60 -34.44
CA SER A 73 -34.04 7.52 -33.54
C SER A 73 -33.72 6.50 -32.43
N PRO A 74 -33.82 6.86 -31.13
CA PRO A 74 -33.53 5.93 -30.05
C PRO A 74 -34.43 4.69 -30.09
N GLY A 75 -33.84 3.50 -30.11
CA GLY A 75 -34.55 2.21 -29.96
C GLY A 75 -34.16 1.45 -28.70
N ASP A 76 -34.87 0.36 -28.37
CA ASP A 76 -34.57 -0.49 -27.20
C ASP A 76 -33.15 -1.09 -27.24
N ASP A 77 -32.63 -1.37 -28.44
CA ASP A 77 -31.25 -1.82 -28.66
C ASP A 77 -30.22 -0.77 -28.22
N ASP A 78 -30.54 0.53 -28.37
CA ASP A 78 -29.65 1.63 -27.96
C ASP A 78 -29.59 1.74 -26.43
N GLN A 79 -30.70 1.51 -25.73
CA GLN A 79 -30.74 1.48 -24.26
C GLN A 79 -29.87 0.34 -23.70
N ALA A 80 -30.05 -0.87 -24.22
CA ALA A 80 -29.26 -2.03 -23.81
C ALA A 80 -27.78 -1.83 -24.12
N TYR A 81 -27.46 -1.25 -25.28
CA TYR A 81 -26.09 -0.94 -25.68
C TYR A 81 -25.42 0.10 -24.77
N CYS A 82 -26.11 1.20 -24.46
CA CYS A 82 -25.60 2.23 -23.55
C CYS A 82 -25.40 1.65 -22.15
N SER A 83 -26.39 0.91 -21.64
CA SER A 83 -26.31 0.25 -20.34
C SER A 83 -25.10 -0.71 -20.24
N ASN A 84 -24.85 -1.51 -21.28
CA ASN A 84 -23.69 -2.41 -21.34
C ASN A 84 -22.36 -1.63 -21.36
N ASN A 85 -22.27 -0.54 -22.14
CA ASN A 85 -21.05 0.26 -22.18
C ASN A 85 -20.79 0.98 -20.87
N LEU A 86 -21.81 1.52 -20.20
CA LEU A 86 -21.66 2.10 -18.86
C LEU A 86 -21.16 1.05 -17.85
N SER A 87 -21.63 -0.20 -17.95
CA SER A 87 -21.20 -1.28 -17.03
C SER A 87 -19.74 -1.67 -17.28
N LYS A 88 -19.33 -1.70 -18.54
CA LYS A 88 -17.92 -1.91 -18.90
C LYS A 88 -17.04 -0.75 -18.41
N ALA A 89 -17.47 0.49 -18.57
CA ALA A 89 -16.76 1.67 -18.07
C ALA A 89 -16.55 1.57 -16.55
N GLU A 90 -17.61 1.27 -15.78
CA GLU A 90 -17.51 1.01 -14.33
C GLU A 90 -16.48 -0.08 -14.02
N GLY A 91 -16.55 -1.22 -14.71
CA GLY A 91 -15.61 -2.32 -14.53
C GLY A 91 -14.15 -1.93 -14.78
N HIS A 92 -13.88 -1.12 -15.81
CA HIS A 92 -12.55 -0.60 -16.09
C HIS A 92 -12.07 0.42 -15.03
N VAL A 93 -12.95 1.29 -14.51
CA VAL A 93 -12.57 2.20 -13.41
C VAL A 93 -12.23 1.42 -12.14
N TYR A 94 -12.99 0.38 -11.80
CA TYR A 94 -12.62 -0.50 -10.69
C TYR A 94 -11.27 -1.17 -10.90
N ARG A 95 -10.97 -1.69 -12.10
CA ARG A 95 -9.66 -2.29 -12.39
C ARG A 95 -8.53 -1.28 -12.23
N ALA A 96 -8.70 -0.05 -12.74
CA ALA A 96 -7.73 1.02 -12.54
C ALA A 96 -7.49 1.31 -11.04
N ALA A 97 -8.57 1.36 -10.25
CA ALA A 97 -8.48 1.59 -8.81
C ALA A 97 -7.79 0.42 -8.07
N PHE A 98 -8.10 -0.82 -8.43
CA PHE A 98 -7.44 -2.01 -7.88
C PHE A 98 -5.95 -2.06 -8.23
N ASP A 99 -5.60 -1.71 -9.47
CA ASP A 99 -4.21 -1.70 -9.92
C ASP A 99 -3.42 -0.57 -9.22
N ALA A 100 -4.07 0.55 -8.88
CA ALA A 100 -3.50 1.60 -8.04
C ALA A 100 -3.25 1.14 -6.59
N LEU A 101 -4.23 0.46 -5.97
CA LEU A 101 -4.08 -0.13 -4.63
C LEU A 101 -2.96 -1.19 -4.59
N ASP A 102 -2.91 -2.04 -5.62
CA ASP A 102 -1.87 -3.05 -5.83
C ASP A 102 -0.47 -2.40 -5.87
N GLY A 103 -0.32 -1.32 -6.64
CA GLY A 103 0.92 -0.56 -6.75
C GLY A 103 1.31 0.11 -5.43
N ALA A 104 0.37 0.83 -4.81
CA ALA A 104 0.59 1.52 -3.54
C ALA A 104 1.04 0.54 -2.43
N LEU A 105 0.36 -0.58 -2.29
CA LEU A 105 0.70 -1.58 -1.27
C LEU A 105 2.09 -2.19 -1.51
N LEU A 106 2.41 -2.52 -2.76
CA LEU A 106 3.73 -3.05 -3.10
C LEU A 106 4.83 -2.05 -2.71
N SER A 107 4.65 -0.78 -3.06
CA SER A 107 5.62 0.28 -2.76
C SER A 107 5.74 0.55 -1.26
N LEU A 108 4.62 0.55 -0.52
CA LEU A 108 4.64 0.62 0.95
C LEU A 108 5.42 -0.56 1.55
N ARG A 109 5.20 -1.78 1.09
CA ARG A 109 5.91 -2.97 1.59
C ARG A 109 7.41 -2.88 1.35
N VAL A 110 7.84 -2.43 0.17
CA VAL A 110 9.26 -2.22 -0.14
C VAL A 110 9.85 -1.19 0.82
N LYS A 111 9.22 -0.03 0.98
CA LYS A 111 9.69 1.04 1.88
C LYS A 111 9.73 0.59 3.35
N ILE A 112 8.71 -0.14 3.82
CA ILE A 112 8.69 -0.72 5.17
C ILE A 112 9.86 -1.67 5.37
N ALA A 113 10.10 -2.57 4.41
CA ALA A 113 11.21 -3.52 4.48
C ALA A 113 12.57 -2.82 4.46
N GLU A 114 12.74 -1.79 3.64
CA GLU A 114 13.95 -0.97 3.57
C GLU A 114 14.26 -0.29 4.91
N ILE A 115 13.26 0.32 5.56
CA ILE A 115 13.44 0.93 6.89
C ILE A 115 13.75 -0.15 7.94
N ALA A 116 12.92 -1.20 8.02
CA ALA A 116 13.07 -2.24 9.03
C ALA A 116 14.43 -2.96 8.93
N SER A 117 14.96 -3.13 7.71
CA SER A 117 16.27 -3.80 7.50
C SER A 117 17.48 -3.04 8.06
N GLN A 118 17.33 -1.74 8.34
CA GLN A 118 18.41 -0.91 8.89
C GLN A 118 18.61 -1.10 10.39
N TYR A 119 17.64 -1.72 11.07
CA TYR A 119 17.62 -1.84 12.52
C TYR A 119 17.64 -3.30 12.98
N PRO A 120 18.33 -3.61 14.10
CA PRO A 120 18.21 -4.91 14.74
C PRO A 120 16.76 -5.19 15.13
N LEU A 121 16.35 -6.44 15.06
CA LEU A 121 15.00 -6.87 15.42
C LEU A 121 14.64 -6.48 16.86
N GLU A 122 15.60 -6.55 17.76
CA GLU A 122 15.46 -6.15 19.15
C GLU A 122 15.08 -4.67 19.26
N ALA A 123 15.76 -3.78 18.51
CA ALA A 123 15.46 -2.35 18.51
C ALA A 123 14.04 -2.07 17.99
N LEU A 124 13.67 -2.71 16.88
CA LEU A 124 12.31 -2.60 16.33
C LEU A 124 11.25 -3.04 17.37
N SER A 125 11.47 -4.18 18.02
CA SER A 125 10.52 -4.73 18.99
C SER A 125 10.38 -3.89 20.28
N GLN A 126 11.39 -3.09 20.62
CA GLN A 126 11.40 -2.27 21.83
C GLN A 126 10.90 -0.84 21.59
N VAL A 127 11.16 -0.29 20.40
CA VAL A 127 10.86 1.12 20.09
C VAL A 127 9.55 1.28 19.34
N VAL A 128 9.25 0.37 18.40
CA VAL A 128 8.05 0.47 17.56
C VAL A 128 6.87 -0.17 18.31
N PRO A 129 5.82 0.60 18.62
CA PRO A 129 4.64 0.06 19.31
C PRO A 129 4.01 -1.09 18.53
N ASP A 130 3.62 -2.16 19.24
CA ASP A 130 2.94 -3.32 18.65
C ASP A 130 3.60 -3.92 17.39
N TYR A 131 4.92 -3.78 17.24
CA TYR A 131 5.67 -4.17 16.03
C TYR A 131 5.32 -5.58 15.51
N TRP A 132 5.18 -6.55 16.41
CA TRP A 132 4.84 -7.93 16.05
C TRP A 132 3.43 -8.08 15.47
N ARG A 133 2.47 -7.31 15.97
CA ARG A 133 1.11 -7.25 15.43
C ARG A 133 1.16 -6.66 14.01
N LEU A 134 1.82 -5.52 13.85
CA LEU A 134 1.94 -4.81 12.57
C LEU A 134 2.64 -5.66 11.51
N LYS A 135 3.73 -6.35 11.88
CA LYS A 135 4.44 -7.29 10.98
C LYS A 135 3.53 -8.42 10.52
N ARG A 136 2.80 -9.06 11.43
CA ARG A 136 1.85 -10.14 11.09
C ARG A 136 0.73 -9.63 10.20
N ASP A 137 0.21 -8.44 10.48
CA ASP A 137 -0.87 -7.85 9.72
C ASP A 137 -0.39 -7.55 8.28
N LEU A 138 0.84 -7.07 8.09
CA LEU A 138 1.45 -6.87 6.76
C LEU A 138 1.60 -8.18 5.96
N GLU A 139 1.97 -9.28 6.61
CA GLU A 139 2.00 -10.61 5.97
C GLU A 139 0.60 -11.09 5.59
N ARG A 140 -0.40 -10.85 6.45
CA ARG A 140 -1.80 -11.17 6.17
C ARG A 140 -2.32 -10.39 4.95
N LEU A 141 -2.02 -9.09 4.87
CA LEU A 141 -2.36 -8.25 3.72
C LEU A 141 -1.82 -8.84 2.42
N SER A 142 -0.60 -9.39 2.45
CA SER A 142 0.01 -10.03 1.27
C SER A 142 -0.78 -11.24 0.77
N THR A 143 -1.43 -11.97 1.68
CA THR A 143 -2.29 -13.10 1.35
C THR A 143 -3.65 -12.62 0.80
N GLN A 144 -4.25 -11.63 1.45
CA GLN A 144 -5.54 -11.06 1.05
C GLN A 144 -5.49 -10.43 -0.35
N VAL A 145 -4.38 -9.80 -0.72
CA VAL A 145 -4.16 -9.25 -2.07
C VAL A 145 -4.19 -10.32 -3.15
N ALA A 146 -3.60 -11.49 -2.89
CA ALA A 146 -3.63 -12.60 -3.83
C ALA A 146 -5.08 -13.10 -4.04
N GLU A 147 -5.88 -13.13 -2.98
CA GLU A 147 -7.31 -13.47 -3.03
C GLU A 147 -8.12 -12.40 -3.78
N HIS A 148 -7.86 -11.11 -3.53
CA HIS A 148 -8.49 -10.00 -4.25
C HIS A 148 -8.19 -10.03 -5.75
N ARG A 149 -6.96 -10.37 -6.15
CA ARG A 149 -6.56 -10.53 -7.56
C ARG A 149 -7.27 -11.70 -8.24
N ALA A 150 -7.50 -12.81 -7.52
CA ALA A 150 -8.26 -13.94 -8.03
C ALA A 150 -9.77 -13.64 -8.17
N GLY A 151 -10.29 -12.69 -7.39
CA GLY A 151 -11.69 -12.28 -7.38
C GLY A 151 -12.06 -11.13 -8.34
N LYS A 152 -11.17 -10.69 -9.24
CA LYS A 152 -11.35 -9.51 -10.12
C LYS A 152 -12.57 -9.60 -11.08
N ASP A 153 -13.26 -10.74 -11.17
CA ASP A 153 -14.42 -10.99 -12.06
C ASP A 153 -15.81 -11.01 -11.39
N VAL A 154 -15.93 -10.76 -10.08
CA VAL A 154 -17.18 -11.05 -9.34
C VAL A 154 -18.05 -9.79 -9.17
N GLY A 155 -18.82 -9.45 -10.20
CA GLY A 155 -19.66 -8.24 -10.29
C GLY A 155 -20.75 -8.02 -9.21
N ARG A 156 -20.97 -8.94 -8.26
CA ARG A 156 -21.96 -8.74 -7.17
C ARG A 156 -21.38 -8.23 -5.85
N GLN A 157 -20.07 -8.28 -5.65
CA GLN A 157 -19.44 -7.87 -4.38
C GLN A 157 -18.24 -6.92 -4.58
N ILE A 158 -18.13 -6.33 -5.77
CA ILE A 158 -16.96 -5.53 -6.15
C ILE A 158 -16.74 -4.33 -5.22
N SER A 159 -17.82 -3.64 -4.81
CA SER A 159 -17.74 -2.51 -3.87
C SER A 159 -17.22 -2.93 -2.49
N ALA A 160 -17.81 -3.97 -1.88
CA ALA A 160 -17.37 -4.42 -0.56
C ALA A 160 -15.93 -5.00 -0.57
N THR A 161 -15.50 -5.55 -1.70
CA THR A 161 -14.11 -5.97 -1.89
C THR A 161 -13.19 -4.77 -2.07
N PHE A 162 -13.64 -3.76 -2.81
CA PHE A 162 -12.93 -2.50 -2.99
C PHE A 162 -12.71 -1.77 -1.66
N ASP A 163 -13.76 -1.58 -0.86
CA ASP A 163 -13.68 -0.89 0.44
C ASP A 163 -12.70 -1.58 1.39
N ARG A 164 -12.78 -2.91 1.49
CA ARG A 164 -11.83 -3.70 2.29
C ARG A 164 -10.40 -3.54 1.80
N TYR A 165 -10.19 -3.50 0.49
CA TYR A 165 -8.84 -3.34 -0.04
C TYR A 165 -8.30 -1.92 0.21
N VAL A 166 -9.16 -0.89 0.17
CA VAL A 166 -8.78 0.47 0.59
C VAL A 166 -8.36 0.50 2.07
N GLU A 167 -9.11 -0.17 2.95
CA GLU A 167 -8.77 -0.30 4.37
C GLU A 167 -7.41 -1.00 4.58
N ASP A 168 -7.18 -2.08 3.85
CA ASP A 168 -5.95 -2.86 3.88
C ASP A 168 -4.72 -2.03 3.47
N VAL A 169 -4.81 -1.24 2.39
CA VAL A 169 -3.73 -0.30 1.99
C VAL A 169 -3.55 0.82 3.01
N THR A 170 -4.65 1.29 3.61
CA THR A 170 -4.61 2.31 4.66
C THR A 170 -3.87 1.80 5.91
N GLN A 171 -4.08 0.54 6.29
CA GLN A 171 -3.35 -0.08 7.41
C GLN A 171 -1.84 -0.16 7.12
N ALA A 172 -1.45 -0.55 5.91
CA ALA A 172 -0.04 -0.57 5.51
C ALA A 172 0.59 0.84 5.54
N LYS A 173 -0.17 1.87 5.13
CA LYS A 173 0.26 3.27 5.23
C LYS A 173 0.49 3.68 6.68
N CYS A 174 -0.47 3.40 7.56
CA CYS A 174 -0.33 3.73 8.99
C CYS A 174 0.91 3.07 9.61
N PHE A 175 1.20 1.81 9.25
CA PHE A 175 2.42 1.14 9.72
C PHE A 175 3.69 1.82 9.18
N TYR A 176 3.71 2.18 7.90
CA TYR A 176 4.82 2.92 7.32
C TYR A 176 5.07 4.27 8.03
N ASP A 177 4.00 5.03 8.28
CA ASP A 177 4.07 6.32 8.98
C ASP A 177 4.58 6.14 10.43
N GLU A 178 4.14 5.09 11.12
CA GLU A 178 4.60 4.76 12.48
C GLU A 178 6.09 4.39 12.51
N LEU A 179 6.56 3.60 11.55
CA LEU A 179 7.99 3.28 11.42
C LEU A 179 8.83 4.53 11.13
N LEU A 180 8.38 5.40 10.23
CA LEU A 180 9.05 6.68 9.96
C LEU A 180 9.10 7.57 11.21
N GLY A 181 7.99 7.66 11.95
CA GLY A 181 7.93 8.43 13.19
C GLY A 181 8.87 7.90 14.28
N CYS A 182 9.11 6.58 14.29
CA CYS A 182 10.02 5.94 15.23
C CYS A 182 11.51 5.99 14.80
N ALA A 183 11.83 6.36 13.56
CA ALA A 183 13.20 6.30 13.04
C ALA A 183 14.24 7.04 13.90
N PRO A 184 14.00 8.28 14.39
CA PRO A 184 14.96 8.96 15.26
C PRO A 184 15.18 8.24 16.61
N LEU A 185 14.12 7.62 17.15
CA LEU A 185 14.20 6.87 18.41
C LEU A 185 14.95 5.55 18.22
N LEU A 186 14.76 4.90 17.07
CA LEU A 186 15.51 3.71 16.68
C LEU A 186 17.00 4.02 16.54
N ASP A 187 17.35 5.13 15.88
CA ASP A 187 18.73 5.59 15.74
C ASP A 187 19.38 5.83 17.12
N GLU A 188 18.68 6.50 18.02
CA GLU A 188 19.18 6.76 19.38
C GLU A 188 19.36 5.45 20.18
N TYR A 189 18.38 4.54 20.10
CA TYR A 189 18.43 3.26 20.79
C TYR A 189 19.63 2.42 20.32
N VAL A 190 19.84 2.29 19.01
CA VAL A 190 20.96 1.55 18.44
C VAL A 190 22.30 2.20 18.79
N ALA A 191 22.38 3.53 18.72
CA ALA A 191 23.59 4.26 19.11
C ALA A 191 23.93 4.06 20.60
N LYS A 192 22.91 4.05 21.47
CA LYS A 192 23.08 3.80 22.91
C LYS A 192 23.54 2.37 23.17
N ALA A 193 22.88 1.37 22.59
CA ALA A 193 23.25 -0.04 22.73
C ALA A 193 24.70 -0.29 22.30
N LYS A 194 25.15 0.31 21.19
CA LYS A 194 26.53 0.21 20.71
C LYS A 194 27.54 0.84 21.67
N ARG A 195 27.22 2.00 22.27
CA ARG A 195 28.07 2.65 23.28
C ARG A 195 28.19 1.80 24.55
N GLU A 196 27.09 1.21 25.00
CA GLU A 196 27.06 0.34 26.18
C GLU A 196 27.88 -0.94 25.95
N GLN A 197 27.74 -1.56 24.77
CA GLN A 197 28.52 -2.74 24.40
C GLN A 197 30.03 -2.45 24.38
N LEU A 198 30.44 -1.36 23.73
CA LEU A 198 31.85 -0.93 23.70
C LEU A 198 32.41 -0.65 25.11
N GLY A 199 31.61 -0.03 25.99
CA GLY A 199 32.00 0.21 27.38
C GLY A 199 32.18 -1.09 28.17
N ASN A 200 31.31 -2.08 27.93
CA ASN A 200 31.36 -3.37 28.61
C ASN A 200 32.55 -4.21 28.13
N ASP A 201 32.82 -4.22 26.82
CA ASP A 201 33.99 -4.89 26.23
C ASP A 201 35.30 -4.28 26.74
N HIS A 202 35.38 -2.95 26.80
CA HIS A 202 36.53 -2.25 27.37
C HIS A 202 36.73 -2.59 28.85
N ARG A 203 35.65 -2.68 29.63
CA ARG A 203 35.70 -3.09 31.04
C ARG A 203 36.21 -4.53 31.18
N LEU A 204 35.71 -5.47 30.37
CA LEU A 204 36.15 -6.86 30.36
C LEU A 204 37.63 -7.00 30.00
N PHE A 205 38.11 -6.22 29.03
CA PHE A 205 39.53 -6.16 28.66
C PHE A 205 40.40 -5.69 29.83
N TRP A 206 40.02 -4.63 30.54
CA TRP A 206 40.80 -4.17 31.69
C TRP A 206 40.77 -5.14 32.87
N VAL A 207 39.65 -5.82 33.10
CA VAL A 207 39.55 -6.87 34.12
C VAL A 207 40.48 -8.04 33.80
N SER A 208 40.55 -8.48 32.53
CA SER A 208 41.43 -9.58 32.14
C SER A 208 42.92 -9.20 32.22
N VAL A 209 43.29 -7.97 31.83
CA VAL A 209 44.66 -7.44 32.01
C VAL A 209 45.04 -7.40 33.49
N MET A 210 44.17 -6.86 34.36
CA MET A 210 44.41 -6.82 35.81
C MET A 210 44.57 -8.23 36.40
N ALA A 211 43.70 -9.17 36.03
CA ALA A 211 43.79 -10.55 36.49
C ALA A 211 45.09 -11.24 36.06
N ALA A 212 45.52 -11.04 34.81
CA ALA A 212 46.78 -11.59 34.30
C ALA A 212 48.00 -11.02 35.04
N THR A 213 47.98 -9.71 35.32
CA THR A 213 49.08 -9.03 36.04
C THR A 213 49.20 -9.53 37.47
N ILE A 214 48.08 -9.68 38.17
CA ILE A 214 48.03 -10.24 39.54
C ILE A 214 48.52 -11.70 39.53
N GLY A 215 48.07 -12.51 38.57
CA GLY A 215 48.51 -13.90 38.42
C GLY A 215 50.01 -14.02 38.18
N ALA A 216 50.59 -13.17 37.33
CA ALA A 216 52.03 -13.14 37.06
C ALA A 216 52.85 -12.75 38.30
N LEU A 217 52.39 -11.75 39.07
CA LEU A 217 53.05 -11.33 40.31
C LEU A 217 52.99 -12.40 41.40
N ALA A 218 51.83 -13.05 41.59
CA ALA A 218 51.66 -14.12 42.56
C ALA A 218 52.45 -15.38 42.18
N GLY A 219 52.45 -15.77 40.90
CA GLY A 219 53.23 -16.89 40.38
C GLY A 219 54.74 -16.65 40.48
N GLY A 220 55.20 -15.43 40.18
CA GLY A 220 56.60 -15.04 40.34
C GLY A 220 57.06 -15.05 41.80
N ALA A 221 56.23 -14.57 42.73
CA ALA A 221 56.53 -14.61 44.16
C ALA A 221 56.61 -16.05 44.69
N LEU A 222 55.69 -16.93 44.30
CA LEU A 222 55.73 -18.35 44.69
C LEU A 222 56.94 -19.10 44.12
N ALA A 223 57.32 -18.81 42.86
CA ALA A 223 58.51 -19.39 42.25
C ALA A 223 59.80 -18.91 42.94
N TRP A 224 59.85 -17.64 43.37
CA TRP A 224 60.98 -17.10 44.14
C TRP A 224 61.11 -17.79 45.51
N PHE A 225 60.00 -17.97 46.23
CA PHE A 225 60.01 -18.63 47.55
C PHE A 225 60.28 -20.14 47.50
N ALA A 226 59.97 -20.82 46.39
CA ALA A 226 60.22 -22.26 46.23
C ALA A 226 61.64 -22.58 45.72
N GLY A 227 62.37 -21.59 45.20
CA GLY A 227 63.69 -21.76 44.58
C GLY A 227 64.88 -21.23 45.40
N GLY A 228 64.65 -20.70 46.61
CA GLY A 228 65.69 -20.25 47.55
C GLY A 228 65.75 -21.13 48.79
#